data_AF-A0A849VET4-F1
#
_entry.id   AF-A0A849VET4-F1
#
_cell.length_a   1.000
_cell.length_b   1.000
_cell.length_c   1.000
_cell.angle_alpha   90.00
_cell.angle_beta   90.00
_cell.angle_gamma   90.00
#
_symmetry.space_group_name_H-M   'P 1'
#
loop_
_entity.id
_entity.type
_entity.pdbx_description
1 polymer ?
#
loop_
_entity_poly.entity_id
_entity_poly.type
_entity_poly.pdbx_seq_one_letter_code
_entity_poly.pdbx_strand_id
1 'polypeptide(L)'
;MGEKVAADWFVRKVGESPVQELEGIEMYRVLSGTGLDKAGCEYVTLDSGKELEPHVHKKGHAFILVLEGSGEVYLDGKYSPIEKLSMINIPPGVEHGLRALDEPLVVYGFQVPPIIEGDEDADIYFTKGNRKGTVSEIKT
;
A
#
# COMPACT_ATOMS: atom_id res chain seq x y z
N MET A 1 29.19 26.73 -10.02
CA MET A 1 28.17 26.26 -10.98
C MET A 1 27.79 24.87 -10.50
N GLY A 2 26.67 24.73 -9.79
CA GLY A 2 26.28 23.43 -9.23
C GLY A 2 25.93 22.47 -10.36
N GLU A 3 26.39 21.23 -10.28
CA GLU A 3 25.99 20.17 -11.20
C GLU A 3 24.46 20.10 -11.23
N LYS A 4 23.89 20.26 -12.43
CA LYS A 4 22.51 19.83 -12.67
C LYS A 4 22.50 18.32 -12.44
N VAL A 5 21.94 17.88 -11.32
CA VAL A 5 21.51 16.49 -11.17
C VAL A 5 20.63 16.20 -12.38
N ALA A 6 21.00 15.18 -13.17
CA ALA A 6 20.19 14.77 -14.30
C ALA A 6 18.79 14.45 -13.79
N ALA A 7 17.76 14.97 -14.45
CA ALA A 7 16.40 14.64 -14.07
C ALA A 7 16.15 13.17 -14.46
N ASP A 8 16.11 12.28 -13.47
CA ASP A 8 15.79 10.85 -13.61
C ASP A 8 14.27 10.65 -13.82
N TRP A 9 13.71 11.28 -14.86
CA TRP A 9 12.31 11.07 -15.24
C TRP A 9 12.17 9.77 -16.04
N PHE A 10 11.09 9.03 -15.80
CA PHE A 10 10.75 7.84 -16.56
C PHE A 10 9.24 7.70 -16.74
N VAL A 11 8.84 6.90 -17.74
CA VAL A 11 7.49 6.34 -17.87
C VAL A 11 7.62 4.83 -17.68
N ARG A 12 6.91 4.28 -16.69
CA ARG A 12 6.97 2.86 -16.31
C ARG A 12 5.56 2.32 -16.20
N LYS A 13 5.30 1.13 -16.74
CA LYS A 13 4.03 0.43 -16.47
C LYS A 13 4.07 -0.09 -15.04
N VAL A 14 2.94 -0.08 -14.33
CA VAL A 14 2.88 -0.57 -12.94
C VAL A 14 3.47 -1.98 -12.80
N GLY A 15 3.15 -2.87 -13.74
CA GLY A 15 3.66 -4.26 -13.77
C GLY A 15 5.17 -4.41 -14.00
N GLU A 16 5.89 -3.32 -14.30
CA GLU A 16 7.35 -3.28 -14.40
C GLU A 16 8.00 -2.74 -13.10
N SER A 17 7.21 -2.45 -12.07
CA SER A 17 7.72 -1.98 -10.76
C SER A 17 8.20 -3.17 -9.92
N PRO A 18 9.13 -2.96 -8.98
CA PRO A 18 9.51 -3.99 -8.02
C PRO A 18 8.28 -4.52 -7.29
N VAL A 19 8.23 -5.84 -7.07
CA VAL A 19 7.11 -6.50 -6.40
C VAL A 19 7.58 -7.05 -5.07
N GLN A 20 6.78 -6.79 -4.04
CA GLN A 20 6.94 -7.41 -2.72
C GLN A 20 5.65 -8.14 -2.36
N GLU A 21 5.79 -9.21 -1.60
CA GLU A 21 4.66 -9.90 -1.01
C GLU A 21 4.50 -9.49 0.45
N LEU A 22 3.28 -9.20 0.86
CA LEU A 22 2.87 -9.09 2.26
C LEU A 22 1.82 -10.17 2.52
N GLU A 23 2.20 -11.24 3.20
CA GLU A 23 1.27 -12.28 3.68
C GLU A 23 0.39 -12.88 2.56
N GLY A 24 0.98 -13.18 1.40
CA GLY A 24 0.26 -13.69 0.23
C GLY A 24 -0.43 -12.62 -0.63
N ILE A 25 -0.27 -11.33 -0.33
CA ILE A 25 -0.74 -10.21 -1.15
C ILE A 25 0.44 -9.59 -1.88
N GLU A 26 0.40 -9.61 -3.21
CA GLU A 26 1.39 -8.94 -4.06
C GLU A 26 1.17 -7.42 -4.06
N MET A 27 2.27 -6.68 -3.91
CA MET A 27 2.29 -5.22 -3.88
C MET A 27 3.36 -4.70 -4.84
N TYR A 28 2.95 -3.95 -5.85
CA TYR A 28 3.90 -3.29 -6.76
C TYR A 28 4.35 -1.98 -6.13
N ARG A 29 5.65 -1.83 -5.86
CA ARG A 29 6.29 -0.65 -5.25
C ARG A 29 6.45 0.47 -6.28
N VAL A 30 5.37 1.21 -6.56
CA VAL A 30 5.26 2.14 -7.70
C VAL A 30 6.16 3.37 -7.59
N LEU A 31 6.54 3.78 -6.38
CA LEU A 31 7.50 4.88 -6.19
C LEU A 31 8.96 4.42 -6.05
N SER A 32 9.24 3.12 -6.00
CA SER A 32 10.62 2.63 -5.92
C SER A 32 11.43 3.03 -7.16
N GLY A 33 12.64 3.54 -6.93
CA GLY A 33 13.55 4.02 -7.98
C GLY A 33 13.20 5.38 -8.58
N THR A 34 12.20 6.09 -8.06
CA THR A 34 11.84 7.46 -8.53
C THR A 34 12.72 8.58 -7.96
N GLY A 35 13.54 8.27 -6.95
CA GLY A 35 14.23 9.27 -6.14
C GLY A 35 13.36 9.93 -5.06
N LEU A 36 12.05 9.59 -4.98
CA LEU A 36 11.16 10.06 -3.92
C LEU A 36 11.24 9.12 -2.70
N ASP A 37 12.34 9.21 -1.96
CA ASP A 37 12.66 8.36 -0.81
C ASP A 37 11.80 8.61 0.45
N LYS A 38 11.15 9.77 0.53
CA LYS A 38 10.28 10.15 1.66
C LYS A 38 8.81 9.74 1.50
N ALA A 39 8.46 9.03 0.42
CA ALA A 39 7.11 8.53 0.20
C ALA A 39 7.11 7.08 -0.32
N GLY A 40 6.09 6.33 0.07
CA GLY A 40 5.77 5.01 -0.45
C GLY A 40 4.55 5.07 -1.36
N CYS A 41 4.46 4.10 -2.27
CA CYS A 41 3.22 3.83 -2.98
C CYS A 41 3.17 2.38 -3.42
N GLU A 42 2.11 1.69 -3.00
CA GLU A 42 1.83 0.32 -3.42
C GLU A 42 0.59 0.31 -4.30
N TYR A 43 0.70 -0.34 -5.45
CA TYR A 43 -0.45 -0.81 -6.21
C TYR A 43 -0.79 -2.22 -5.75
N VAL A 44 -2.03 -2.41 -5.33
CA VAL A 44 -2.51 -3.69 -4.77
C VAL A 44 -3.82 -4.09 -5.46
N THR A 45 -3.90 -5.36 -5.80
CA THR A 45 -5.14 -6.01 -6.24
C THR A 45 -5.55 -7.02 -5.19
N LEU A 46 -6.77 -6.92 -4.70
CA LEU A 46 -7.41 -7.95 -3.88
C LEU A 46 -8.42 -8.68 -4.74
N ASP A 47 -8.27 -9.99 -4.90
CA ASP A 47 -9.28 -10.82 -5.56
C ASP A 47 -10.61 -10.77 -4.79
N SER A 48 -11.71 -11.07 -5.48
CA SER A 48 -13.05 -11.20 -4.88
C SER A 48 -13.01 -12.11 -3.63
N GLY A 49 -13.61 -11.64 -2.54
CA GLY A 49 -13.62 -12.30 -1.23
C GLY A 49 -12.30 -12.27 -0.45
N LYS A 50 -11.25 -11.62 -0.94
CA LYS A 50 -9.99 -11.44 -0.20
C LYS A 50 -10.02 -10.20 0.70
N GLU A 51 -9.23 -10.26 1.75
CA GLU A 51 -9.01 -9.14 2.66
C GLU A 51 -7.52 -8.90 2.92
N LEU A 52 -7.16 -7.64 3.04
CA LEU A 52 -5.96 -7.19 3.74
C LEU A 52 -6.36 -7.00 5.21
N GLU A 53 -5.86 -7.88 6.07
CA GLU A 53 -6.23 -7.91 7.49
C GLU A 53 -6.01 -6.53 8.17
N PRO A 54 -6.84 -6.18 9.18
CA PRO A 54 -6.64 -4.96 9.96
C PRO A 54 -5.23 -4.83 10.55
N HIS A 55 -4.62 -3.67 10.31
CA HIS A 55 -3.27 -3.34 10.75
C HIS A 55 -3.12 -1.84 11.01
N VAL A 56 -1.98 -1.48 11.60
CA VAL A 56 -1.61 -0.11 11.95
C VAL A 56 -0.24 0.21 11.36
N HIS A 57 -0.11 1.43 10.82
CA HIS A 57 1.19 2.07 10.59
C HIS A 57 1.48 3.00 11.77
N LYS A 58 2.64 2.86 12.41
CA LYS A 58 2.98 3.71 13.57
C LYS A 58 3.53 5.06 13.17
N LYS A 59 4.12 5.16 11.98
CA LYS A 59 4.78 6.35 11.44
C LYS A 59 4.08 6.87 10.20
N GLY A 60 3.75 5.99 9.26
CA GLY A 60 3.20 6.36 7.95
C GLY A 60 1.78 6.89 8.04
N HIS A 61 1.55 8.08 7.49
CA HIS A 61 0.20 8.53 7.13
C HIS A 61 -0.12 7.96 5.75
N ALA A 62 -1.22 7.21 5.61
CA ALA A 62 -1.62 6.61 4.35
C ALA A 62 -2.83 7.30 3.70
N PHE A 63 -2.83 7.32 2.37
CA PHE A 63 -3.95 7.71 1.52
C PHE A 63 -4.23 6.59 0.55
N ILE A 64 -5.44 6.02 0.56
CA ILE A 64 -5.82 4.96 -0.35
C ILE A 64 -6.79 5.53 -1.39
N LEU A 65 -6.47 5.37 -2.67
CA LEU A 65 -7.36 5.69 -3.78
C LEU A 65 -7.81 4.39 -4.45
N VAL A 66 -9.12 4.17 -4.49
CA VAL A 66 -9.71 3.04 -5.21
C VAL A 66 -9.73 3.35 -6.69
N LEU A 67 -9.08 2.51 -7.49
CA LEU A 67 -8.99 2.65 -8.94
C LEU A 67 -10.10 1.91 -9.66
N GLU A 68 -10.40 0.69 -9.20
CA GLU A 68 -11.40 -0.21 -9.77
C GLU A 68 -12.03 -1.08 -8.69
N GLY A 69 -13.25 -1.56 -8.97
CA GLY A 69 -14.02 -2.43 -8.08
C GLY A 69 -14.72 -1.71 -6.93
N SER A 70 -15.23 -2.52 -6.02
CA SER A 70 -15.92 -2.11 -4.80
C SER A 70 -15.66 -3.09 -3.65
N GLY A 71 -15.85 -2.60 -2.43
CA GLY A 71 -15.55 -3.36 -1.24
C GLY A 71 -15.86 -2.60 0.03
N GLU A 72 -15.16 -2.94 1.10
CA GLU A 72 -15.25 -2.25 2.38
C GLU A 72 -13.87 -1.84 2.87
N VAL A 73 -13.78 -0.66 3.47
CA VAL A 73 -12.65 -0.26 4.30
C VAL A 73 -13.04 -0.43 5.77
N TYR A 74 -12.17 -1.07 6.54
CA TYR A 74 -12.22 -1.06 7.99
C TYR A 74 -11.42 0.14 8.50
N LEU A 75 -12.00 0.95 9.39
CA LEU A 75 -11.33 2.06 10.08
C LEU A 75 -11.81 2.09 11.53
N ASP A 76 -10.90 1.95 12.49
CA ASP A 76 -11.16 2.08 13.93
C ASP A 76 -12.47 1.40 14.41
N GLY A 77 -12.64 0.12 14.09
CA GLY A 77 -13.82 -0.65 14.53
C GLY A 77 -15.02 -0.61 13.59
N LYS A 78 -14.96 0.14 12.48
CA LYS A 78 -16.11 0.32 11.57
C LYS A 78 -15.77 -0.04 10.13
N TYR A 79 -16.62 -0.86 9.52
CA TYR A 79 -16.64 -1.06 8.07
C TYR A 79 -17.47 0.03 7.39
N SER A 80 -16.95 0.58 6.28
CA SER A 80 -17.64 1.51 5.41
C SER A 80 -17.48 1.06 3.95
N PRO A 81 -18.53 1.16 3.12
CA PRO A 81 -18.42 0.79 1.71
C PRO A 81 -17.49 1.74 0.98
N ILE A 82 -16.73 1.19 0.03
CA ILE A 82 -15.85 1.93 -0.88
C ILE A 82 -16.06 1.42 -2.29
N GLU A 83 -15.88 2.31 -3.26
CA GLU A 83 -15.98 2.02 -4.68
C GLU A 83 -14.95 2.86 -5.46
N LYS A 84 -14.80 2.60 -6.75
CA LYS A 84 -13.98 3.39 -7.66
C LYS A 84 -14.06 4.90 -7.39
N LEU A 85 -12.88 5.54 -7.30
CA LEU A 85 -12.66 6.94 -6.94
C LEU A 85 -12.96 7.31 -5.47
N SER A 86 -13.23 6.35 -4.59
CA SER A 86 -13.17 6.57 -3.15
C SER A 86 -11.75 6.90 -2.72
N MET A 87 -11.59 7.94 -1.93
CA MET A 87 -10.33 8.32 -1.28
C MET A 87 -10.46 8.14 0.22
N ILE A 88 -9.53 7.39 0.81
CA ILE A 88 -9.48 7.09 2.22
C ILE A 88 -8.23 7.75 2.81
N ASN A 89 -8.42 8.57 3.84
CA ASN A 89 -7.35 9.21 4.60
C ASN A 89 -7.12 8.48 5.92
N ILE A 90 -5.89 8.02 6.16
CA ILE A 90 -5.54 7.15 7.29
C ILE A 90 -4.34 7.75 8.04
N PRO A 91 -4.59 8.53 9.11
CA PRO A 91 -3.53 9.01 9.98
C PRO A 91 -2.71 7.87 10.62
N PRO A 92 -1.46 8.12 11.03
CA PRO A 92 -0.67 7.15 11.78
C PRO A 92 -1.41 6.71 13.05
N GLY A 93 -1.31 5.42 13.39
CA GLY A 93 -1.93 4.83 14.57
C GLY A 93 -3.39 4.38 14.37
N VAL A 94 -4.03 4.75 13.26
CA VAL A 94 -5.40 4.32 12.93
C VAL A 94 -5.38 2.89 12.41
N GLU A 95 -6.19 2.03 13.03
CA GLU A 95 -6.35 0.65 12.59
C GLU A 95 -7.18 0.61 11.32
N HIS A 96 -6.67 -0.05 10.29
CA HIS A 96 -7.33 -0.10 9.01
C HIS A 96 -7.11 -1.41 8.26
N GLY A 97 -8.04 -1.74 7.36
CA GLY A 97 -7.98 -2.91 6.49
C GLY A 97 -8.87 -2.73 5.27
N LEU A 98 -8.70 -3.59 4.27
CA LEU A 98 -9.48 -3.56 3.04
C LEU A 98 -10.09 -4.94 2.79
N ARG A 99 -11.32 -4.99 2.31
CA ARG A 99 -11.98 -6.22 1.88
C ARG A 99 -12.59 -6.02 0.50
N ALA A 100 -12.21 -6.88 -0.44
CA ALA A 100 -12.95 -7.05 -1.68
C ALA A 100 -14.17 -7.92 -1.40
N LEU A 101 -15.35 -7.48 -1.87
CA LEU A 101 -16.59 -8.25 -1.71
C LEU A 101 -16.78 -9.17 -2.91
N ASP A 102 -17.75 -8.88 -3.78
CA ASP A 102 -18.13 -9.77 -4.88
C ASP A 102 -17.24 -9.61 -6.12
N GLU A 103 -16.51 -8.50 -6.25
CA GLU A 103 -15.59 -8.21 -7.34
C GLU A 103 -14.18 -7.87 -6.82
N PRO A 104 -13.12 -8.02 -7.65
CA PRO A 104 -11.78 -7.59 -7.28
C PRO A 104 -11.72 -6.10 -6.96
N LEU A 105 -10.91 -5.74 -5.98
CA LEU A 105 -10.65 -4.35 -5.58
C LEU A 105 -9.22 -3.96 -5.95
N VAL A 106 -9.06 -2.85 -6.66
CA VAL A 106 -7.75 -2.34 -7.07
C VAL A 106 -7.51 -0.98 -6.44
N VAL A 107 -6.37 -0.81 -5.75
CA VAL A 107 -6.05 0.43 -5.05
C VAL A 107 -4.61 0.90 -5.28
N TYR A 108 -4.42 2.21 -5.19
CA TYR A 108 -3.14 2.78 -4.79
C TYR A 108 -3.19 3.14 -3.31
N GLY A 109 -2.22 2.68 -2.52
CA GLY A 109 -1.93 3.23 -1.20
C GLY A 109 -0.68 4.10 -1.28
N PHE A 110 -0.80 5.40 -1.01
CA PHE A 110 0.33 6.32 -0.86
C PHE A 110 0.64 6.51 0.62
N GLN A 111 1.91 6.53 1.01
CA GLN A 111 2.29 6.72 2.41
C GLN A 111 3.41 7.73 2.58
N VAL A 112 3.34 8.53 3.65
CA VAL A 112 4.38 9.47 4.03
C VAL A 112 4.59 9.40 5.55
N PRO A 113 5.78 8.99 6.06
CA PRO A 113 6.87 8.32 5.32
C PRO A 113 6.44 6.97 4.69
N PRO A 114 7.27 6.35 3.83
CA PRO A 114 6.99 5.01 3.31
C PRO A 114 6.81 4.00 4.45
N ILE A 115 5.93 3.01 4.24
CA ILE A 115 5.65 1.96 5.23
C ILE A 115 6.57 0.74 5.09
N ILE A 116 7.42 0.71 4.07
CA ILE A 116 8.44 -0.32 3.90
C ILE A 116 9.74 0.37 3.55
N GLU A 117 10.72 0.28 4.45
CA GLU A 117 12.08 0.81 4.32
C GLU A 117 13.04 -0.37 4.09
N GLY A 118 13.62 -0.47 2.89
CA GLY A 118 14.47 -1.60 2.50
C GLY A 118 13.71 -2.92 2.38
N ASP A 119 14.41 -4.03 2.62
CA ASP A 119 13.93 -5.37 2.26
C ASP A 119 13.19 -6.09 3.41
N GLU A 120 13.30 -5.61 4.66
CA GLU A 120 12.82 -6.36 5.84
C GLU A 120 12.12 -5.50 6.92
N ASP A 121 12.13 -4.16 6.84
CA ASP A 121 11.49 -3.30 7.85
C ASP A 121 10.18 -2.69 7.33
N ALA A 122 9.05 -3.32 7.71
CA ALA A 122 7.72 -2.81 7.45
C ALA A 122 7.11 -2.12 8.69
N ASP A 123 6.65 -0.88 8.54
CA ASP A 123 5.76 -0.17 9.47
C ASP A 123 4.33 -0.70 9.36
N ILE A 124 4.17 -2.02 9.48
CA ILE A 124 2.90 -2.72 9.34
C ILE A 124 2.76 -3.63 10.55
N TYR A 125 1.76 -3.35 11.39
CA TYR A 125 1.50 -4.11 12.62
C TYR A 125 0.07 -4.62 12.59
N PHE A 126 -0.09 -5.93 12.35
CA PHE A 126 -1.40 -6.57 12.36
C PHE A 126 -1.93 -6.65 13.79
N THR A 127 -3.17 -6.24 13.98
CA THR A 127 -3.81 -6.19 15.30
C THR A 127 -4.17 -7.60 15.77
N LYS A 128 -4.61 -8.45 14.84
CA LYS A 128 -4.79 -9.88 15.07
C LYS A 128 -3.44 -10.54 15.35
N GLY A 129 -3.30 -11.13 16.53
CA GLY A 129 -2.07 -11.79 16.96
C GLY A 129 -0.93 -10.86 17.34
N ASN A 130 -1.12 -9.53 17.30
CA ASN A 130 -0.13 -8.51 17.66
C ASN A 130 1.25 -8.78 17.03
N ARG A 131 1.26 -8.94 15.71
CA ARG A 131 2.44 -9.36 14.94
C ARG A 131 2.86 -8.27 13.95
N LYS A 132 4.15 -8.18 13.71
CA LYS A 132 4.69 -7.33 12.64
C LYS A 132 4.48 -8.02 11.30
N GLY A 133 4.06 -7.27 10.28
CA GLY A 133 3.99 -7.78 8.92
C GLY A 133 5.37 -8.14 8.40
N THR A 134 5.46 -9.26 7.70
CA THR A 134 6.69 -9.68 7.02
C THR A 134 6.52 -9.41 5.55
N VAL A 135 7.51 -8.72 4.97
CA VAL A 135 7.58 -8.48 3.53
C VAL A 135 8.74 -9.27 2.96
N SER A 136 8.57 -9.74 1.72
CA SER A 136 9.65 -10.40 0.97
C SER A 136 9.64 -9.94 -0.47
N GLU A 137 10.82 -9.73 -1.05
CA GLU A 137 10.94 -9.48 -2.49
C GLU A 137 10.50 -10.69 -3.29
N ILE A 138 9.71 -10.44 -4.34
CA ILE A 138 9.45 -11.43 -5.37
C ILE A 138 10.48 -11.23 -6.47
N LYS A 139 11.46 -12.14 -6.55
CA LYS A 139 12.42 -12.16 -7.67
C LYS A 139 11.70 -12.68 -8.91
N THR A 140 11.35 -11.77 -9.82
CA THR A 140 10.88 -12.07 -11.17
C THR A 140 12.01 -12.45 -12.11
#